data_AF-A0A0Q8VYB1-F1
#
_entry.id   AF-A0A0Q8VYB1-F1
#
_cell.length_a   1.000
_cell.length_b   1.000
_cell.length_c   1.000
_cell.angle_alpha   90.00
_cell.angle_beta   90.00
_cell.angle_gamma   90.00
#
_symmetry.space_group_name_H-M   'P 1'
#
loop_
_entity.id
_entity.type
_entity.pdbx_description
1 polymer ?
#
loop_
_entity_poly.entity_id
_entity_poly.type
_entity_poly.pdbx_seq_one_letter_code
_entity_poly.pdbx_strand_id
1 'polypeptide(L)'
;MRLKLVGILALLALLTGCSVSPGSPSGASPEQQGATEEVTISAEQKAALDDGEVTQDEYEAGYRRFVDCLSAAGFEILDNGIENDIHQFGIPEAAVASGDDARCYGAEYEQVDIKWQIAHEDTSKTAKIIADCLTAAGVTPKSSMAELQTQLEENGLTFEQCAKQGG
;
A
#
# COMPACT_ATOMS: atom_id res chain seq x y z
N MET A 1 -31.94 -51.64 19.40
CA MET A 1 -33.24 -52.32 19.18
C MET A 1 -34.26 -51.25 18.80
N ARG A 2 -35.01 -51.47 17.72
CA ARG A 2 -35.86 -50.51 17.02
C ARG A 2 -37.10 -50.14 17.85
N LEU A 3 -37.57 -48.90 17.77
CA LEU A 3 -39.02 -48.65 17.80
C LEU A 3 -39.39 -47.45 16.93
N LYS A 4 -40.19 -47.74 15.90
CA LYS A 4 -40.84 -46.79 15.01
C LYS A 4 -42.05 -46.21 15.74
N LEU A 5 -42.31 -44.91 15.62
CA LEU A 5 -43.65 -44.36 15.82
C LEU A 5 -44.16 -43.80 14.48
N VAL A 6 -45.37 -44.23 14.14
CA VAL A 6 -46.16 -43.86 12.96
C VAL A 6 -47.35 -43.05 13.44
N GLY A 7 -47.72 -42.02 12.68
CA GLY A 7 -49.05 -41.38 12.70
C GLY A 7 -49.18 -40.16 13.61
N ILE A 8 -50.04 -39.16 13.36
CA ILE A 8 -51.16 -38.98 12.42
C ILE A 8 -51.59 -37.49 12.51
N LEU A 9 -52.10 -36.95 11.38
CA LEU A 9 -53.04 -35.83 11.17
C LEU A 9 -53.01 -34.53 12.02
N ALA A 10 -52.92 -33.44 11.25
CA ALA A 10 -53.88 -32.33 11.10
C ALA A 10 -54.19 -31.37 12.27
N LEU A 11 -54.02 -30.06 12.05
CA LEU A 11 -55.13 -29.11 11.83
C LEU A 11 -54.59 -27.69 11.57
N LEU A 12 -55.25 -26.97 10.66
CA LEU A 12 -55.08 -25.54 10.43
C LEU A 12 -55.49 -24.72 11.67
N ALA A 13 -54.79 -23.61 11.93
CA ALA A 13 -55.39 -22.41 12.50
C ALA A 13 -54.62 -21.16 12.05
N LEU A 14 -55.34 -20.30 11.33
CA LEU A 14 -54.96 -18.95 10.90
C LEU A 14 -54.74 -18.04 12.12
N LEU A 15 -53.65 -17.28 12.15
CA LEU A 15 -53.57 -16.01 12.86
C LEU A 15 -52.73 -15.00 12.05
N THR A 16 -53.29 -13.81 11.98
CA THR A 16 -52.99 -12.62 11.20
C THR A 16 -51.82 -11.77 11.72
N GLY A 17 -51.18 -11.00 10.83
CA GLY A 17 -50.38 -9.80 11.15
C GLY A 17 -48.88 -9.98 10.83
N CYS A 18 -48.16 -9.09 10.14
CA CYS A 18 -48.37 -7.67 9.84
C CYS A 18 -47.66 -7.24 8.53
N SER A 19 -48.26 -6.23 7.87
CA SER A 19 -47.66 -5.19 7.03
C SER A 19 -46.49 -5.52 6.08
N VAL A 20 -46.83 -5.74 4.81
CA VAL A 20 -45.91 -5.50 3.70
C VAL A 20 -45.88 -3.99 3.41
N SER A 21 -44.76 -3.34 3.70
CA SER A 21 -44.46 -2.05 3.07
C SER A 21 -44.19 -2.34 1.59
N PRO A 22 -44.80 -1.64 0.63
CA PRO A 22 -44.31 -1.68 -0.74
C PRO A 22 -42.89 -1.12 -0.70
N GLY A 23 -41.92 -2.02 -0.80
CA GLY A 23 -40.52 -1.66 -0.99
C GLY A 23 -40.45 -0.69 -2.15
N SER A 24 -39.84 0.47 -1.89
CA SER A 24 -39.34 1.38 -2.90
C SER A 24 -38.75 0.58 -4.05
N PRO A 25 -38.94 0.98 -5.32
CA PRO A 25 -38.15 0.40 -6.39
C PRO A 25 -36.68 0.62 -6.00
N SER A 26 -35.98 -0.46 -5.69
CA SER A 26 -34.53 -0.50 -5.77
C SER A 26 -34.22 -0.07 -7.19
N GLY A 27 -33.94 1.22 -7.36
CA GLY A 27 -33.24 1.70 -8.53
C GLY A 27 -32.01 0.82 -8.62
N ALA A 28 -31.93 0.05 -9.70
CA ALA A 28 -30.68 -0.57 -10.09
C ALA A 28 -29.65 0.56 -10.00
N SER A 29 -28.77 0.48 -9.01
CA SER A 29 -27.55 1.27 -9.06
C SER A 29 -26.90 0.85 -10.37
N PRO A 30 -26.62 1.78 -11.29
CA PRO A 30 -25.86 1.41 -12.45
C PRO A 30 -24.57 0.81 -11.92
N GLU A 31 -24.35 -0.45 -12.23
CA GLU A 31 -23.05 -1.08 -12.11
C GLU A 31 -22.09 -0.12 -12.83
N GLN A 32 -21.33 0.65 -12.06
CA GLN A 32 -20.13 1.29 -12.57
C GLN A 32 -19.20 0.14 -12.94
N GLN A 33 -19.38 -0.36 -14.15
CA GLN A 33 -18.34 -1.00 -14.92
C GLN A 33 -17.31 0.07 -15.24
N GLY A 34 -16.63 0.56 -14.20
CA GLY A 34 -15.33 1.16 -14.37
C GLY A 34 -14.44 0.01 -14.81
N ALA A 35 -14.03 0.03 -16.08
CA ALA A 35 -12.96 -0.83 -16.53
C ALA A 35 -11.80 -0.59 -15.55
N THR A 36 -11.49 -1.59 -14.73
CA THR A 36 -10.17 -1.70 -14.13
C THR A 36 -9.25 -1.91 -15.31
N GLU A 37 -8.77 -0.80 -15.89
CA GLU A 37 -7.66 -0.84 -16.82
C GLU A 37 -6.47 -1.30 -15.98
N GLU A 38 -6.19 -2.61 -16.05
CA GLU A 38 -5.06 -3.21 -15.37
C GLU A 38 -3.80 -2.56 -15.93
N VAL A 39 -3.21 -1.65 -15.14
CA VAL A 39 -1.95 -0.99 -15.52
C VAL A 39 -0.91 -2.07 -15.69
N THR A 40 -0.59 -2.37 -16.95
CA THR A 40 0.42 -3.36 -17.29
C THR A 40 1.79 -2.70 -17.14
N ILE A 41 2.64 -3.25 -16.29
CA ILE A 41 4.03 -2.76 -16.12
C ILE A 41 4.81 -2.86 -17.43
N SER A 42 5.77 -1.95 -17.63
CA SER A 42 6.64 -1.91 -18.81
C SER A 42 7.56 -3.13 -18.88
N ALA A 43 8.06 -3.42 -20.08
CA ALA A 43 8.99 -4.54 -20.28
C ALA A 43 10.30 -4.32 -19.50
N GLU A 44 10.73 -3.08 -19.40
CA GLU A 44 11.91 -2.64 -18.67
C GLU A 44 11.70 -2.79 -17.16
N GLN A 45 10.54 -2.37 -16.63
CA GLN A 45 10.22 -2.59 -15.22
C GLN A 45 10.12 -4.08 -14.90
N LYS A 46 9.53 -4.88 -15.79
CA LYS A 46 9.48 -6.34 -15.62
C LYS A 46 10.88 -6.95 -15.57
N ALA A 47 11.76 -6.57 -16.51
CA ALA A 47 13.13 -7.08 -16.55
C ALA A 47 13.91 -6.75 -15.28
N ALA A 48 13.75 -5.53 -14.75
CA ALA A 48 14.37 -5.10 -13.49
C ALA A 48 13.87 -5.85 -12.24
N LEU A 49 12.82 -6.66 -12.37
CA LEU A 49 12.26 -7.43 -11.27
C LEU A 49 12.54 -8.93 -11.39
N ASP A 50 13.00 -9.40 -12.56
CA ASP A 50 13.05 -10.83 -12.93
C ASP A 50 14.02 -11.64 -12.04
N ASP A 51 15.09 -11.04 -11.53
CA ASP A 51 16.09 -11.72 -10.70
C ASP A 51 15.82 -11.64 -9.18
N GLY A 52 14.77 -10.92 -8.78
CA GLY A 52 14.40 -10.79 -7.38
C GLY A 52 15.20 -9.73 -6.59
N GLU A 53 16.11 -8.99 -7.23
CA GLU A 53 16.80 -7.82 -6.67
C GLU A 53 16.48 -6.56 -7.50
N VAL A 54 16.71 -5.36 -6.97
CA VAL A 54 16.67 -4.12 -7.76
C VAL A 54 18.00 -3.43 -7.51
N THR A 55 18.77 -3.24 -8.56
CA THR A 55 20.04 -2.52 -8.51
C THR A 55 19.81 -1.00 -8.56
N GLN A 56 20.82 -0.23 -8.15
CA GLN A 56 20.75 1.23 -8.22
C GLN A 56 20.48 1.72 -9.65
N ASP A 57 21.13 1.12 -10.64
CA ASP A 57 20.95 1.50 -12.04
C ASP A 57 19.51 1.25 -12.53
N GLU A 58 18.89 0.16 -12.07
CA GLU A 58 17.49 -0.15 -12.39
C GLU A 58 16.50 0.79 -11.71
N TYR A 59 16.76 1.14 -10.44
CA TYR A 59 16.01 2.14 -9.69
C TYR A 59 16.01 3.49 -10.40
N GLU A 60 17.21 4.00 -10.70
CA GLU A 60 17.39 5.27 -11.42
C GLU A 60 16.78 5.23 -12.83
N ALA A 61 16.92 4.11 -13.54
CA ALA A 61 16.33 3.96 -14.86
C ALA A 61 14.79 3.94 -14.81
N GLY A 62 14.19 3.31 -13.79
CA GLY A 62 12.75 3.34 -13.54
C GLY A 62 12.24 4.75 -13.28
N TYR A 63 12.90 5.47 -12.36
CA TYR A 63 12.54 6.86 -12.05
C TYR A 63 12.60 7.74 -13.29
N ARG A 64 13.67 7.64 -14.09
CA ARG A 64 13.78 8.41 -15.33
C ARG A 64 12.67 8.10 -16.33
N ARG A 65 12.30 6.83 -16.52
CA ARG A 65 11.18 6.47 -17.41
C ARG A 65 9.84 7.02 -16.93
N PHE A 66 9.62 7.03 -15.61
CA PHE A 66 8.44 7.67 -15.03
C PHE A 66 8.41 9.17 -15.29
N VAL A 67 9.52 9.89 -15.04
CA VAL A 67 9.68 11.32 -15.34
C VAL A 67 9.44 11.59 -16.83
N ASP A 68 10.04 10.81 -17.71
CA ASP A 68 9.90 10.95 -19.16
C ASP A 68 8.45 10.71 -19.63
N CYS A 69 7.76 9.73 -19.04
CA CYS A 69 6.34 9.44 -19.33
C CYS A 69 5.44 10.61 -18.95
N LEU A 70 5.61 11.18 -17.76
CA LEU A 70 4.85 12.36 -17.33
C LEU A 70 5.19 13.59 -18.18
N SER A 71 6.46 13.78 -18.52
CA SER A 71 6.90 14.86 -19.41
C SER A 71 6.25 14.75 -20.80
N ALA A 72 6.17 13.54 -21.36
CA ALA A 72 5.48 13.29 -22.62
C ALA A 72 3.97 13.56 -22.56
N ALA A 73 3.35 13.41 -21.39
CA ALA A 73 1.96 13.80 -21.12
C ALA A 73 1.79 15.32 -20.87
N GLY A 74 2.88 16.08 -20.83
CA GLY A 74 2.88 17.54 -20.64
C GLY A 74 2.98 17.98 -19.18
N PHE A 75 3.40 17.10 -18.27
CA PHE A 75 3.56 17.39 -16.85
C PHE A 75 5.04 17.33 -16.44
N GLU A 76 5.48 18.29 -15.64
CA GLU A 76 6.84 18.32 -15.08
C GLU A 76 6.79 17.96 -13.60
N ILE A 77 7.62 16.99 -13.19
CA ILE A 77 7.75 16.59 -11.78
C ILE A 77 8.58 17.65 -11.04
N LEU A 78 8.19 17.95 -9.80
CA LEU A 78 9.06 18.68 -8.88
C LEU A 78 10.06 17.72 -8.25
N ASP A 79 11.27 17.63 -8.81
CA ASP A 79 12.36 16.82 -8.26
C ASP A 79 13.01 17.53 -7.05
N ASN A 80 13.02 16.87 -5.90
CA ASN A 80 13.60 17.37 -4.65
C ASN A 80 14.90 16.62 -4.26
N GLY A 81 15.47 15.84 -5.17
CA GLY A 81 16.69 15.07 -4.98
C GLY A 81 16.47 13.75 -4.24
N ILE A 82 17.56 13.20 -3.71
CA ILE A 82 17.57 11.91 -3.02
C ILE A 82 17.78 12.14 -1.52
N GLU A 83 16.93 11.54 -0.69
CA GLU A 83 17.08 11.48 0.76
C GLU A 83 16.97 10.03 1.24
N ASN A 84 17.95 9.57 2.03
CA ASN A 84 17.97 8.20 2.55
C ASN A 84 17.85 7.15 1.44
N ASP A 85 18.58 7.35 0.34
CA ASP A 85 18.59 6.49 -0.85
C ASP A 85 17.26 6.48 -1.65
N ILE A 86 16.29 7.33 -1.31
CA ILE A 86 14.97 7.39 -1.95
C ILE A 86 14.79 8.73 -2.69
N HIS A 87 14.31 8.67 -3.94
CA HIS A 87 13.90 9.85 -4.71
C HIS A 87 12.76 10.59 -4.02
N GLN A 88 12.95 11.88 -3.77
CA GLN A 88 11.95 12.79 -3.21
C GLN A 88 11.39 13.64 -4.33
N PHE A 89 10.09 13.56 -4.59
CA PHE A 89 9.48 14.31 -5.68
C PHE A 89 8.03 14.70 -5.41
N GLY A 90 7.56 15.72 -6.12
CA GLY A 90 6.18 16.19 -6.08
C GLY A 90 5.51 16.03 -7.44
N ILE A 91 4.29 15.49 -7.44
CA ILE A 91 3.48 15.33 -8.64
C ILE A 91 2.51 16.51 -8.77
N PRO A 92 2.43 17.19 -9.93
CA PRO A 92 1.44 18.22 -10.16
C PRO A 92 0.01 17.68 -10.01
N GLU A 93 -0.87 18.45 -9.36
CA GLU A 93 -2.28 18.06 -9.16
C GLU A 93 -2.99 17.72 -10.48
N ALA A 94 -2.65 18.42 -11.57
CA ALA A 94 -3.21 18.16 -12.89
C ALA A 94 -2.83 16.78 -13.47
N ALA A 95 -1.64 16.26 -13.15
CA ALA A 95 -1.21 14.92 -13.55
C ALA A 95 -1.94 13.83 -12.76
N VAL A 96 -2.22 14.10 -11.48
CA VAL A 96 -3.05 13.24 -10.63
C VAL A 96 -4.50 13.23 -11.14
N ALA A 97 -5.08 14.41 -11.39
CA ALA A 97 -6.47 14.56 -11.80
C ALA A 97 -6.77 13.96 -13.18
N SER A 98 -5.78 13.95 -14.08
CA SER A 98 -5.88 13.30 -15.40
C SER A 98 -5.67 11.78 -15.34
N GLY A 99 -5.07 11.27 -14.26
CA GLY A 99 -4.68 9.86 -14.11
C GLY A 99 -3.37 9.50 -14.82
N ASP A 100 -2.70 10.46 -15.46
CA ASP A 100 -1.40 10.24 -16.11
C ASP A 100 -0.30 9.89 -15.08
N ASP A 101 -0.40 10.41 -13.85
CA ASP A 101 0.45 10.01 -12.73
C ASP A 101 0.36 8.50 -12.46
N ALA A 102 -0.82 8.02 -12.09
CA ALA A 102 -1.04 6.60 -11.79
C ALA A 102 -0.66 5.69 -12.96
N ARG A 103 -0.96 6.09 -14.21
CA ARG A 103 -0.57 5.33 -15.40
C ARG A 103 0.95 5.27 -15.55
N CYS A 104 1.63 6.42 -15.52
CA CYS A 104 3.08 6.48 -15.73
C CYS A 104 3.86 5.84 -14.58
N TYR A 105 3.46 6.11 -13.33
CA TYR A 105 4.10 5.54 -12.15
C TYR A 105 3.94 4.03 -12.12
N GLY A 106 2.71 3.52 -12.26
CA GLY A 106 2.43 2.09 -12.29
C GLY A 106 3.14 1.37 -13.45
N ALA A 107 3.14 1.96 -14.65
CA ALA A 107 3.78 1.35 -15.81
C ALA A 107 5.31 1.32 -15.70
N GLU A 108 5.95 2.38 -15.17
CA GLU A 108 7.41 2.54 -15.33
C GLU A 108 8.25 2.33 -14.07
N TYR A 109 7.67 2.54 -12.88
CA TYR A 109 8.49 2.72 -11.69
C TYR A 109 7.96 2.10 -10.38
N GLU A 110 6.63 2.01 -10.19
CA GLU A 110 6.01 1.66 -8.90
C GLU A 110 6.61 0.41 -8.21
N GLN A 111 6.71 -0.71 -8.91
CA GLN A 111 7.17 -1.97 -8.32
C GLN A 111 8.67 -1.96 -8.05
N VAL A 112 9.44 -1.29 -8.92
CA VAL A 112 10.87 -1.06 -8.72
C VAL A 112 11.10 -0.18 -7.49
N ASP A 113 10.33 0.90 -7.33
CA ASP A 113 10.41 1.81 -6.20
C ASP A 113 10.01 1.13 -4.88
N ILE A 114 8.91 0.38 -4.86
CA ILE A 114 8.49 -0.39 -3.68
C ILE A 114 9.60 -1.35 -3.23
N LYS A 115 10.15 -2.13 -4.16
CA LYS A 115 11.17 -3.13 -3.83
C LYS A 115 12.48 -2.49 -3.37
N TRP A 116 12.85 -1.36 -4.00
CA TRP A 116 14.00 -0.56 -3.57
C TRP A 116 13.82 0.02 -2.16
N GLN A 117 12.68 0.65 -1.87
CA GLN A 117 12.39 1.23 -0.56
C GLN A 117 12.38 0.19 0.56
N ILE A 118 11.85 -1.01 0.31
CA ILE A 118 11.90 -2.12 1.28
C ILE A 118 13.35 -2.54 1.55
N ALA A 119 14.18 -2.66 0.51
CA ALA A 119 15.58 -3.05 0.66
C ALA A 119 16.44 -2.00 1.39
N HIS A 120 15.98 -0.74 1.43
CA HIS A 120 16.69 0.40 2.04
C HIS A 120 15.99 0.93 3.30
N GLU A 121 15.06 0.18 3.91
CA GLU A 121 14.35 0.62 5.12
C GLU A 121 15.31 0.94 6.29
N ASP A 122 16.47 0.28 6.32
CA ASP A 122 17.52 0.44 7.32
C ASP A 122 18.17 1.83 7.31
N THR A 123 18.17 2.54 6.17
CA THR A 123 18.73 3.90 6.05
C THR A 123 17.68 4.99 6.27
N SER A 124 16.41 4.60 6.45
CA SER A 124 15.26 5.50 6.58
C SER A 124 15.39 6.45 7.78
N LYS A 125 14.67 7.57 7.70
CA LYS A 125 14.52 8.50 8.84
C LYS A 125 13.96 7.80 10.09
N THR A 126 13.05 6.86 9.90
CA THR A 126 12.46 6.06 10.99
C THR A 126 13.53 5.21 11.69
N ALA A 127 14.36 4.49 10.93
CA ALA A 127 15.46 3.70 11.48
C ALA A 127 16.42 4.58 12.31
N LYS A 128 16.74 5.78 11.81
CA LYS A 128 17.57 6.77 12.53
C LYS A 128 16.94 7.23 13.84
N ILE A 129 15.65 7.60 13.83
CA ILE A 129 14.93 8.01 15.06
C ILE A 129 14.97 6.89 16.11
N ILE A 130 14.80 5.63 15.69
CA ILE A 130 14.83 4.50 16.62
C ILE A 130 16.25 4.26 17.15
N ALA A 131 17.26 4.31 16.29
CA ALA A 131 18.66 4.14 16.69
C ALA A 131 19.09 5.22 17.69
N ASP A 132 18.71 6.48 17.47
CA ASP A 132 19.01 7.58 18.39
C ASP A 132 18.32 7.39 19.75
N CYS A 133 17.05 6.95 19.73
CA CYS A 133 16.27 6.65 20.93
C CYS A 133 16.90 5.52 21.76
N LEU A 134 17.31 4.44 21.10
CA LEU A 134 18.02 3.32 21.76
C LEU A 134 19.34 3.79 22.36
N THR A 135 20.10 4.60 21.63
CA THR A 135 21.35 5.20 22.12
C THR A 135 21.11 6.05 23.37
N ALA A 136 20.07 6.88 23.37
CA ALA A 136 19.69 7.71 24.51
C ALA A 136 19.28 6.88 25.74
N ALA A 137 18.73 5.68 25.52
CA ALA A 137 18.40 4.70 26.55
C ALA A 137 19.62 3.86 27.02
N GLY A 138 20.82 4.10 26.46
CA GLY A 138 22.04 3.36 26.78
C GLY A 138 22.17 2.01 26.06
N VAL A 139 21.38 1.79 25.01
CA VAL A 139 21.41 0.58 24.18
C VAL A 139 22.18 0.88 22.90
N THR A 140 23.17 0.04 22.55
CA THR A 140 23.85 0.16 21.24
C THR A 140 22.91 -0.30 20.13
N PRO A 141 22.55 0.56 19.15
CA PRO A 141 21.62 0.18 18.10
C PRO A 141 22.22 -0.85 17.15
N LYS A 142 21.38 -1.76 16.69
CA LYS A 142 21.68 -2.65 15.57
C LYS A 142 21.40 -1.94 14.24
N SER A 143 21.85 -2.53 13.14
CA SER A 143 21.82 -1.87 11.84
C SER A 143 20.54 -2.09 11.04
N SER A 144 19.78 -3.16 11.31
CA SER A 144 18.56 -3.46 10.56
C SER A 144 17.30 -2.98 11.27
N MET A 145 16.30 -2.54 10.50
CA MET A 145 15.03 -2.05 11.01
C MET A 145 14.29 -3.13 11.83
N ALA A 146 14.31 -4.38 11.37
CA ALA A 146 13.74 -5.51 12.11
C ALA A 146 14.42 -5.71 13.49
N GLU A 147 15.73 -5.56 13.54
CA GLU A 147 16.47 -5.65 14.80
C GLU A 147 16.26 -4.43 15.70
N LEU A 148 16.18 -3.23 15.12
CA LEU A 148 15.85 -2.00 15.85
C LEU A 148 14.48 -2.11 16.51
N GLN A 149 13.48 -2.66 15.81
CA GLN A 149 12.15 -2.93 16.38
C GLN A 149 12.24 -3.93 17.54
N THR A 150 12.99 -5.02 17.37
CA THR A 150 13.22 -6.00 18.44
C THR A 150 13.85 -5.33 19.66
N GLN A 151 14.84 -4.46 19.47
CA GLN A 151 15.48 -3.73 20.57
C GLN A 151 14.52 -2.78 21.29
N LEU A 152 13.57 -2.14 20.58
CA LEU A 152 12.54 -1.33 21.25
C LEU A 152 11.70 -2.18 22.19
N GLU A 153 11.21 -3.33 21.69
CA GLU A 153 10.37 -4.24 22.47
C GLU A 153 11.09 -4.80 23.70
N GLU A 154 12.33 -5.28 23.51
CA GLU A 154 13.16 -5.84 24.60
C GLU A 154 13.49 -4.83 25.69
N ASN A 155 13.53 -3.53 25.36
CA ASN A 155 13.84 -2.45 26.30
C ASN A 155 12.59 -1.70 26.79
N GLY A 156 11.38 -2.17 26.44
CA GLY A 156 10.12 -1.54 26.86
C GLY A 156 9.93 -0.12 26.32
N LEU A 157 10.53 0.19 25.16
CA LEU A 157 10.40 1.45 24.45
C LEU A 157 9.34 1.33 23.34
N THR A 158 8.66 2.44 23.04
CA THR A 158 7.72 2.52 21.91
C THR A 158 8.20 3.52 20.88
N PHE A 159 7.78 3.35 19.63
CA PHE A 159 8.06 4.33 18.58
C PHE A 159 7.54 5.73 18.94
N GLU A 160 6.38 5.85 19.59
CA GLU A 160 5.84 7.15 20.02
C GLU A 160 6.77 7.87 21.01
N GLN A 161 7.42 7.12 21.92
CA GLN A 161 8.40 7.69 22.84
C GLN A 161 9.65 8.19 22.10
N CYS A 162 10.06 7.48 21.05
CA CYS A 162 11.21 7.86 20.23
C CYS A 162 10.90 9.05 19.31
N ALA A 163 9.73 9.07 18.66
CA ALA A 163 9.31 10.15 17.78
C ALA A 163 9.20 11.51 18.49
N LYS A 164 8.85 11.52 19.79
CA LYS A 164 8.84 12.74 20.61
C LYS A 164 10.23 13.30 20.93
N GLN A 165 11.29 12.51 20.77
CA GLN A 165 12.67 12.91 21.08
C GLN A 165 13.43 13.38 19.82
N GLY A 166 13.05 12.88 18.64
CA GLY A 166 13.70 13.19 17.36
C GLY A 166 12.95 14.20 16.47
N GLY A 167 12.08 15.02 17.06
CA GLY A 167 11.32 16.07 16.38
C GLY A 167 11.97 17.44 16.44
#